data_AF-A0A7V2TTZ6-F1
#
_entry.id   AF-A0A7V2TTZ6-F1
#
_cell.length_a   1.000
_cell.length_b   1.000
_cell.length_c   1.000
_cell.angle_alpha   90.00
_cell.angle_beta   90.00
_cell.angle_gamma   90.00
#
_symmetry.space_group_name_H-M   'P 1'
#
loop_
_entity.id
_entity.type
_entity.pdbx_description
1 polymer ?
#
loop_
_entity_poly.entity_id
_entity_poly.type
_entity_poly.pdbx_seq_one_letter_code
_entity_poly.pdbx_strand_id
1 'polypeptide(L)'
;MKVISVEPIDREAVMAASGNNASAQVNLLPCGDFSSWWTGAPAPNGLLPPDGSRSLISRTPEGAVRQEWTRPEDSGKLKQRFRCQAVNLQAGTYHLEIVAESIQRGGCMVTLWREEGETYTMLPVEPILLVPGTSAAKRYGRTFTLGAPAKIVVASEIPAGAMPQTAVHWIRWTLKPAG
;
A
#
# COMPACT_ATOMS: atom_id res chain seq x y z
N MET A 1 21.64 6.55 -2.28
CA MET A 1 20.86 7.63 -1.65
C MET A 1 19.89 8.20 -2.68
N LYS A 2 18.62 8.41 -2.28
CA LYS A 2 17.52 9.10 -3.01
C LYS A 2 16.93 8.32 -4.20
N VAL A 3 15.60 8.27 -4.41
CA VAL A 3 14.55 9.28 -4.19
C VAL A 3 13.28 8.60 -3.64
N ILE A 4 12.75 9.06 -2.50
CA ILE A 4 11.31 9.00 -2.25
C ILE A 4 10.78 10.25 -2.96
N SER A 5 10.11 10.10 -4.10
CA SER A 5 9.40 11.24 -4.67
C SER A 5 8.15 11.39 -3.81
N VAL A 6 8.18 12.36 -2.89
CA VAL A 6 6.99 12.77 -2.17
C VAL A 6 6.49 14.01 -2.87
N GLU A 7 5.44 13.85 -3.65
CA GLU A 7 4.79 14.97 -4.33
C GLU A 7 3.40 15.17 -3.72
N PRO A 8 3.09 16.38 -3.20
CA PRO A 8 1.73 16.71 -2.85
C PRO A 8 0.88 16.69 -4.13
N ILE A 9 -0.33 16.17 -4.03
CA ILE A 9 -1.26 16.08 -5.15
C ILE A 9 -2.64 16.53 -4.70
N ASP A 10 -3.40 17.11 -5.63
CA ASP A 10 -4.79 17.47 -5.37
C ASP A 10 -5.64 16.21 -5.19
N ARG A 11 -6.32 16.12 -4.05
CA ARG A 11 -7.17 14.99 -3.69
C ARG A 11 -8.32 14.83 -4.67
N GLU A 12 -8.96 15.92 -5.10
CA GLU A 12 -10.11 15.85 -6.02
C GLU A 12 -9.69 15.36 -7.40
N ALA A 13 -8.55 15.82 -7.91
CA ALA A 13 -7.99 15.38 -9.18
C ALA A 13 -7.66 13.87 -9.19
N VAL A 14 -7.19 13.32 -8.06
CA VAL A 14 -6.87 11.88 -7.93
C VAL A 14 -8.12 11.03 -7.87
N MET A 15 -9.14 11.48 -7.13
CA MET A 15 -10.43 10.78 -7.04
C MET A 15 -11.16 10.81 -8.38
N ALA A 16 -11.08 11.92 -9.12
CA ALA A 16 -11.62 12.05 -10.47
C ALA A 16 -10.87 11.17 -11.50
N ALA A 17 -9.53 11.11 -11.41
CA ALA A 17 -8.70 10.25 -12.27
C ALA A 17 -8.87 8.76 -11.98
N SER A 18 -9.35 8.40 -10.78
CA SER A 18 -9.75 7.02 -10.46
C SER A 18 -11.06 6.62 -11.16
N GLY A 19 -11.84 7.58 -11.67
CA GLY A 19 -13.05 7.37 -12.45
C GLY A 19 -12.87 7.46 -13.97
N ASN A 20 -11.86 8.17 -14.48
CA ASN A 20 -11.58 8.32 -15.90
C ASN A 20 -10.13 8.78 -16.14
N ASN A 21 -9.25 7.93 -16.71
CA ASN A 21 -8.45 8.26 -17.93
C ASN A 21 -7.26 7.32 -18.22
N ALA A 22 -7.26 6.80 -19.46
CA ALA A 22 -6.27 7.10 -20.50
C ALA A 22 -4.77 7.14 -20.12
N SER A 23 -4.25 6.00 -19.71
CA SER A 23 -3.01 5.37 -20.21
C SER A 23 -2.87 4.09 -19.41
N ALA A 24 -3.69 3.08 -19.75
CA ALA A 24 -3.82 1.86 -18.96
C ALA A 24 -2.58 0.98 -19.12
N GLN A 25 -1.45 1.44 -18.59
CA GLN A 25 -0.41 0.54 -18.13
C GLN A 25 -1.06 -0.28 -17.03
N VAL A 26 -1.29 -1.57 -17.31
CA VAL A 26 -2.05 -2.48 -16.46
C VAL A 26 -1.41 -2.47 -15.07
N ASN A 27 -2.16 -1.99 -14.06
CA ASN A 27 -1.75 -2.14 -12.67
C ASN A 27 -1.68 -3.64 -12.37
N LEU A 28 -0.50 -4.11 -11.98
CA LEU A 28 -0.25 -5.51 -11.69
C LEU A 28 -0.86 -5.93 -10.35
N LEU A 29 -1.25 -4.98 -9.47
CA LEU A 29 -1.95 -5.27 -8.23
C LEU A 29 -3.46 -5.37 -8.47
N PRO A 30 -4.09 -6.51 -8.14
CA PRO A 30 -5.55 -6.61 -8.18
C PRO A 30 -6.17 -5.69 -7.12
N CYS A 31 -7.22 -4.95 -7.50
CA CYS A 31 -7.92 -3.99 -6.63
C CYS A 31 -7.01 -2.93 -5.98
N GLY A 32 -5.90 -2.56 -6.64
CA GLY A 32 -4.98 -1.57 -6.10
C GLY A 32 -5.57 -0.15 -5.96
N ASP A 33 -6.62 0.18 -6.71
CA ASP A 33 -7.35 1.46 -6.63
C ASP A 33 -8.49 1.47 -5.61
N PHE A 34 -8.74 0.34 -4.94
CA PHE A 34 -9.82 0.15 -3.96
C PHE A 34 -11.24 0.48 -4.47
N SER A 35 -11.42 0.67 -5.79
CA SER A 35 -12.68 1.14 -6.37
C SER A 35 -13.83 0.16 -6.11
N SER A 36 -13.52 -1.14 -6.12
CA SER A 36 -14.48 -2.24 -5.92
C SER A 36 -14.83 -2.56 -4.46
N TRP A 37 -14.29 -1.86 -3.46
CA TRP A 37 -14.53 -2.18 -2.05
C TRP A 37 -15.71 -1.41 -1.43
N TRP A 38 -16.90 -1.97 -1.26
CA TRP A 38 -18.01 -1.22 -0.62
C TRP A 38 -17.88 -1.03 0.90
N THR A 39 -18.46 0.04 1.45
CA THR A 39 -18.47 0.30 2.92
C THR A 39 -19.15 -0.84 3.68
N GLY A 40 -18.49 -1.32 4.75
CA GLY A 40 -18.97 -2.44 5.56
C GLY A 40 -18.83 -3.82 4.91
N ALA A 41 -18.42 -3.89 3.63
CA ALA A 41 -18.14 -5.15 2.95
C ALA A 41 -16.78 -5.70 3.39
N PRO A 42 -16.60 -7.04 3.35
CA PRO A 42 -15.27 -7.64 3.52
C PRO A 42 -14.28 -7.10 2.48
N ALA A 43 -12.98 -7.28 2.74
CA ALA A 43 -11.94 -6.90 1.79
C ALA A 43 -12.23 -7.54 0.41
N PRO A 44 -12.18 -6.76 -0.69
CA PRO A 44 -12.48 -7.26 -2.02
C PRO A 44 -11.41 -8.24 -2.50
N ASN A 45 -11.76 -9.03 -3.51
CA ASN A 45 -10.81 -9.93 -4.17
C ASN A 45 -9.56 -9.16 -4.61
N GLY A 46 -8.38 -9.68 -4.22
CA GLY A 46 -7.09 -9.02 -4.47
C GLY A 46 -6.48 -8.32 -3.25
N LEU A 47 -7.26 -8.06 -2.21
CA LEU A 47 -6.78 -7.54 -0.92
C LEU A 47 -7.07 -8.54 0.20
N LEU A 48 -6.18 -8.57 1.18
CA LEU A 48 -6.29 -9.41 2.36
C LEU A 48 -6.31 -8.50 3.60
N PRO A 49 -7.33 -8.64 4.47
CA PRO A 49 -7.49 -7.77 5.62
C PRO A 49 -6.37 -8.03 6.66
N PRO A 50 -6.08 -7.03 7.51
CA PRO A 50 -5.18 -7.21 8.64
C PRO A 50 -5.79 -8.08 9.75
N ASP A 51 -4.96 -8.42 10.74
CA ASP A 51 -5.43 -8.88 12.04
C ASP A 51 -6.18 -7.75 12.75
N GLY A 52 -7.49 -7.94 12.97
CA GLY A 52 -8.38 -6.97 13.59
C GLY A 52 -8.01 -6.59 15.03
N SER A 53 -7.15 -7.36 15.70
CA SER A 53 -6.61 -7.00 17.02
C SER A 53 -5.51 -5.93 16.98
N ARG A 54 -5.00 -5.59 15.78
CA ARG A 54 -3.87 -4.66 15.57
C ARG A 54 -4.24 -3.46 14.72
N SER A 55 -5.01 -3.68 13.66
CA SER A 55 -5.54 -2.58 12.85
C SER A 55 -6.93 -2.89 12.34
N LEU A 56 -7.70 -1.82 12.19
CA LEU A 56 -9.02 -1.83 11.61
C LEU A 56 -8.95 -1.18 10.24
N ILE A 57 -9.71 -1.73 9.28
CA ILE A 57 -9.88 -1.14 7.96
C ILE A 57 -11.35 -0.88 7.70
N SER A 58 -11.66 0.30 7.20
CA SER A 58 -13.02 0.73 6.84
C SER A 58 -12.99 1.57 5.58
N ARG A 59 -14.12 1.69 4.89
CA ARG A 59 -14.26 2.68 3.82
C ARG A 59 -14.93 3.92 4.38
N THR A 60 -14.35 5.08 4.12
CA THR A 60 -14.92 6.36 4.52
C THR A 60 -16.07 6.74 3.57
N PRO A 61 -17.01 7.59 4.00
CA PRO A 61 -18.09 8.10 3.13
C PRO A 61 -17.57 8.75 1.84
N GLU A 62 -16.38 9.34 1.89
CA GLU A 62 -15.70 9.99 0.76
C GLU A 62 -15.01 8.98 -0.18
N GLY A 63 -15.22 7.67 0.05
CA GLY A 63 -14.80 6.61 -0.84
C GLY A 63 -13.37 6.11 -0.65
N ALA A 64 -12.62 6.64 0.31
CA ALA A 64 -11.25 6.22 0.62
C ALA A 64 -11.22 5.02 1.58
N VAL A 65 -10.21 4.16 1.49
CA VAL A 65 -10.01 3.08 2.46
C VAL A 65 -9.19 3.62 3.63
N ARG A 66 -9.80 3.73 4.81
CA ARG A 66 -9.15 4.14 6.05
C ARG A 66 -8.62 2.93 6.78
N GLN A 67 -7.33 2.94 7.10
CA GLN A 67 -6.75 2.01 8.04
C GLN A 67 -6.31 2.76 9.30
N GLU A 68 -6.68 2.23 10.46
CA GLU A 68 -6.29 2.73 11.77
C GLU A 68 -5.60 1.62 12.54
N TRP A 69 -4.39 1.89 13.02
CA TRP A 69 -3.63 0.97 13.86
C TRP A 69 -3.91 1.26 15.31
N THR A 70 -4.25 0.24 16.09
CA THR A 70 -4.42 0.30 17.54
C THR A 70 -3.25 -0.32 18.29
N ARG A 71 -2.39 -1.07 17.59
CA ARG A 71 -1.13 -1.66 18.08
C ARG A 71 -0.11 -1.78 16.94
N PRO A 72 1.20 -1.72 17.21
CA PRO A 72 2.21 -2.03 16.22
C PRO A 72 2.11 -3.47 15.70
N GLU A 73 2.47 -3.71 14.44
CA GLU A 73 2.61 -5.07 13.92
C GLU A 73 3.87 -5.77 14.43
N ASP A 74 3.76 -7.09 14.59
CA ASP A 74 4.92 -7.90 14.90
C ASP A 74 5.84 -7.97 13.66
N SER A 75 7.14 -7.84 13.88
CA SER A 75 8.16 -8.10 12.87
C SER A 75 8.00 -9.53 12.35
N GLY A 76 7.90 -9.69 11.02
CA GLY A 76 7.88 -11.00 10.37
C GLY A 76 6.52 -11.70 10.28
N LYS A 77 5.43 -11.12 10.82
CA LYS A 77 4.09 -11.71 10.69
C LYS A 77 3.28 -11.05 9.56
N LEU A 78 3.70 -11.25 8.31
CA LEU A 78 3.04 -10.65 7.14
C LEU A 78 1.53 -10.94 7.08
N LYS A 79 1.10 -12.13 7.51
CA LYS A 79 -0.32 -12.55 7.48
C LYS A 79 -1.22 -11.68 8.37
N GLN A 80 -0.66 -10.94 9.33
CA GLN A 80 -1.39 -10.03 10.23
C GLN A 80 -1.60 -8.63 9.64
N ARG A 81 -1.02 -8.35 8.47
CA ARG A 81 -0.97 -7.01 7.87
C ARG A 81 -2.00 -6.87 6.77
N PHE A 82 -2.46 -5.64 6.58
CA PHE A 82 -3.23 -5.29 5.39
C PHE A 82 -2.32 -5.33 4.16
N ARG A 83 -2.67 -6.18 3.20
CA ARG A 83 -1.79 -6.52 2.07
C ARG A 83 -2.58 -6.89 0.82
N CYS A 84 -1.93 -6.84 -0.33
CA CYS A 84 -2.49 -7.41 -1.55
C CYS A 84 -2.33 -8.94 -1.58
N GLN A 85 -3.08 -9.60 -2.44
CA GLN A 85 -2.79 -10.97 -2.86
C GLN A 85 -1.44 -11.00 -3.60
N ALA A 86 -0.75 -12.14 -3.52
CA ALA A 86 0.52 -12.30 -4.20
C ALA A 86 0.35 -12.21 -5.71
N VAL A 87 1.25 -11.49 -6.38
CA VAL A 87 1.30 -11.33 -7.82
C VAL A 87 2.56 -11.98 -8.38
N ASN A 88 2.43 -12.76 -9.44
CA ASN A 88 3.60 -13.38 -10.09
C ASN A 88 4.25 -12.36 -11.02
N LEU A 89 5.50 -12.01 -10.74
CA LEU A 89 6.30 -11.10 -11.55
C LEU A 89 7.45 -11.87 -12.20
N GLN A 90 7.83 -11.46 -13.40
CA GLN A 90 9.04 -11.94 -14.06
C GLN A 90 10.27 -11.18 -13.56
N ALA A 91 11.46 -11.61 -13.97
CA ALA A 91 12.66 -10.78 -13.80
C ALA A 91 12.47 -9.46 -14.55
N GLY A 92 12.93 -8.35 -13.96
CA GLY A 92 12.76 -7.02 -14.55
C GLY A 92 12.71 -5.90 -13.52
N THR A 93 12.54 -4.67 -14.00
CA THR A 93 12.44 -3.47 -13.18
C THR A 93 10.99 -3.00 -13.09
N TYR A 94 10.56 -2.69 -11.88
CA TYR A 94 9.19 -2.33 -11.55
C TYR A 94 9.14 -1.04 -10.74
N HIS A 95 8.02 -0.33 -10.85
CA HIS A 95 7.72 0.85 -10.07
C HIS A 95 6.46 0.62 -9.23
N LEU A 96 6.62 0.75 -7.91
CA LEU A 96 5.53 0.80 -6.94
C LEU A 96 5.22 2.27 -6.61
N GLU A 97 3.98 2.68 -6.86
CA GLU A 97 3.44 3.99 -6.48
C GLU A 97 2.34 3.81 -5.44
N ILE A 98 2.40 4.60 -4.37
CA ILE A 98 1.39 4.64 -3.31
C ILE A 98 0.85 6.06 -3.26
N VAL A 99 -0.47 6.17 -3.32
CA VAL A 99 -1.20 7.42 -3.12
C VAL A 99 -2.02 7.29 -1.84
N ALA A 100 -1.73 8.16 -0.88
CA ALA A 100 -2.33 8.10 0.44
C ALA A 100 -2.31 9.46 1.13
N GLU A 101 -3.20 9.60 2.12
CA GLU A 101 -3.21 10.72 3.05
C GLU A 101 -2.94 10.19 4.46
N SER A 102 -1.94 10.76 5.15
CA SER A 102 -1.65 10.45 6.54
C SER A 102 -2.44 11.40 7.43
N ILE A 103 -3.28 10.86 8.31
CA ILE A 103 -4.27 11.63 9.09
C ILE A 103 -3.74 11.93 10.50
N GLN A 104 -2.82 11.10 11.00
CA GLN A 104 -2.31 11.17 12.38
C GLN A 104 -0.78 11.16 12.42
N ARG A 105 -0.22 11.43 13.60
CA ARG A 105 1.21 11.75 13.79
C ARG A 105 2.16 10.57 13.56
N GLY A 106 1.69 9.33 13.56
CA GLY A 106 2.56 8.19 13.36
C GLY A 106 2.90 7.96 11.89
N GLY A 107 4.15 7.58 11.63
CA GLY A 107 4.56 7.10 10.32
C GLY A 107 4.09 5.66 10.11
N CYS A 108 3.56 5.38 8.93
CA CYS A 108 3.39 4.00 8.47
C CYS A 108 4.33 3.77 7.29
N MET A 109 4.48 2.51 6.91
CA MET A 109 5.27 2.13 5.76
C MET A 109 4.57 1.11 4.89
N VAL A 110 4.99 1.06 3.62
CA VAL A 110 4.64 0.00 2.69
C VAL A 110 5.91 -0.78 2.34
N THR A 111 5.85 -2.09 2.53
CA THR A 111 6.94 -3.03 2.32
C THR A 111 6.62 -4.03 1.21
N LEU A 112 7.67 -4.52 0.55
CA LEU A 112 7.61 -5.54 -0.48
C LEU A 112 8.12 -6.87 0.07
N TRP A 113 7.36 -7.92 -0.16
CA TRP A 113 7.66 -9.27 0.32
C TRP A 113 7.66 -10.25 -0.83
N ARG A 114 8.59 -11.20 -0.79
CA ARG A 114 8.56 -12.40 -1.63
C ARG A 114 7.82 -13.50 -0.89
N GLU A 115 6.89 -14.15 -1.57
CA GLU A 115 6.23 -15.37 -1.09
C GLU A 115 6.94 -16.61 -1.64
N GLU A 116 7.34 -17.50 -0.72
CA GLU A 116 7.98 -18.79 -1.01
C GLU A 116 7.20 -19.87 -0.25
N GLY A 117 6.12 -20.35 -0.88
CA GLY A 117 5.18 -21.29 -0.25
C GLY A 117 4.44 -20.63 0.92
N GLU A 118 4.67 -21.11 2.13
CA GLU A 118 4.08 -20.54 3.36
C GLU A 118 4.94 -19.46 4.02
N THR A 119 6.14 -19.23 3.48
CA THR A 119 7.12 -18.29 4.03
C THR A 119 7.11 -16.97 3.27
N TYR A 120 7.43 -15.90 3.99
CA TYR A 120 7.51 -14.55 3.43
C TYR A 120 8.83 -13.92 3.80
N THR A 121 9.58 -13.50 2.79
CA THR A 121 10.88 -12.85 2.95
C THR A 121 10.79 -11.42 2.43
N MET A 122 11.11 -10.45 3.27
CA MET A 122 11.11 -9.05 2.84
C MET A 122 12.15 -8.86 1.73
N LEU A 123 11.78 -8.18 0.64
CA LEU A 123 12.74 -7.84 -0.40
C LEU A 123 13.77 -6.83 0.16
N PRO A 124 15.03 -6.87 -0.29
CA PRO A 124 16.07 -5.92 0.11
C PRO A 124 15.87 -4.56 -0.60
N VAL A 125 14.69 -3.99 -0.44
CA VAL A 125 14.26 -2.71 -1.01
C VAL A 125 13.83 -1.82 0.15
N GLU A 126 14.30 -0.57 0.15
CA GLU A 126 13.88 0.39 1.17
C GLU A 126 12.35 0.55 1.18
N PRO A 127 11.70 0.50 2.36
CA PRO A 127 10.26 0.69 2.46
C PRO A 127 9.84 2.07 1.97
N ILE A 128 8.59 2.20 1.51
CA ILE A 128 7.97 3.50 1.29
C ILE A 128 7.46 4.00 2.63
N LEU A 129 8.09 5.03 3.18
CA LEU A 129 7.68 5.66 4.43
C LEU A 129 6.68 6.78 4.15
N LEU A 130 5.49 6.69 4.74
CA LEU A 130 4.49 7.75 4.66
C LEU A 130 4.82 8.82 5.69
N VAL A 131 5.00 10.04 5.21
CA VAL A 131 5.39 11.17 6.06
C VAL A 131 4.14 11.73 6.75
N PRO A 132 4.07 11.73 8.08
CA PRO A 132 2.95 12.33 8.81
C PRO A 132 2.87 13.82 8.49
N GLY A 133 1.67 14.37 8.38
CA GLY A 133 1.52 15.79 8.08
C GLY A 133 0.14 16.16 7.56
N THR A 134 0.02 17.41 7.11
CA THR A 134 -1.22 18.06 6.62
C THR A 134 -2.02 17.10 5.74
N SER A 135 -3.34 17.01 6.01
CA SER A 135 -4.41 16.19 5.41
C SER A 135 -4.56 16.28 3.87
N ALA A 136 -3.45 16.32 3.16
CA ALA A 136 -3.36 16.33 1.71
C ALA A 136 -2.86 14.97 1.25
N ALA A 137 -3.47 14.48 0.16
CA ALA A 137 -2.99 13.31 -0.52
C ALA A 137 -1.55 13.54 -1.01
N LYS A 138 -0.70 12.53 -0.83
CA LYS A 138 0.67 12.51 -1.31
C LYS A 138 0.87 11.29 -2.18
N ARG A 139 1.70 11.45 -3.21
CA ARG A 139 2.21 10.37 -4.02
C ARG A 139 3.60 9.98 -3.52
N TYR A 140 3.83 8.69 -3.39
CA TYR A 140 5.10 8.09 -3.01
C TYR A 140 5.49 7.05 -4.04
N GLY A 141 6.72 7.11 -4.54
CA GLY A 141 7.22 6.15 -5.54
C GLY A 141 8.46 5.39 -5.06
N ARG A 142 8.57 4.13 -5.47
CA ARG A 142 9.80 3.33 -5.34
C ARG A 142 9.98 2.42 -6.55
N THR A 143 11.18 2.47 -7.12
CA THR A 143 11.60 1.53 -8.18
C THR A 143 12.43 0.41 -7.57
N PHE A 144 12.22 -0.82 -8.04
CA PHE A 144 12.99 -2.00 -7.63
C PHE A 144 13.20 -2.95 -8.81
N THR A 145 14.21 -3.80 -8.71
CA THR A 145 14.56 -4.79 -9.75
C THR A 145 14.54 -6.19 -9.18
N LEU A 146 13.94 -7.12 -9.92
CA LEU A 146 13.96 -8.54 -9.65
C LEU A 146 14.96 -9.23 -10.59
N GLY A 147 15.96 -9.90 -10.02
CA GLY A 147 16.92 -10.69 -10.80
C GLY A 147 16.39 -12.03 -11.31
N ALA A 148 15.24 -12.46 -10.81
CA ALA A 148 14.56 -13.70 -11.19
C ALA A 148 13.03 -13.55 -10.98
N PRO A 149 12.20 -14.37 -11.63
CA PRO A 149 10.77 -14.40 -11.37
C PRO A 149 10.45 -14.64 -9.89
N ALA A 150 9.43 -13.96 -9.36
CA ALA A 150 9.05 -14.05 -7.95
C ALA A 150 7.56 -13.77 -7.74
N LYS A 151 6.99 -14.36 -6.68
CA LYS A 151 5.66 -13.99 -6.15
C LYS A 151 5.82 -12.85 -5.17
N ILE A 152 5.23 -11.69 -5.48
CA ILE A 152 5.39 -10.46 -4.71
C ILE A 152 4.10 -10.11 -3.97
N VAL A 153 4.23 -9.70 -2.72
CA VAL A 153 3.16 -9.16 -1.88
C VAL A 153 3.55 -7.75 -1.44
N VAL A 154 2.62 -6.81 -1.58
CA VAL A 154 2.70 -5.45 -1.05
C VAL A 154 1.90 -5.40 0.24
N ALA A 155 2.51 -4.93 1.32
CA ALA A 155 1.86 -4.85 2.62
C ALA A 155 2.12 -3.50 3.28
N SER A 156 1.15 -3.06 4.07
CA SER A 156 1.27 -1.89 4.94
C SER A 156 1.53 -2.32 6.38
N GLU A 157 2.29 -1.51 7.12
CA GLU A 157 2.57 -1.72 8.55
C GLU A 157 2.95 -0.41 9.23
N ILE A 158 2.89 -0.38 10.56
CA ILE A 158 3.62 0.58 11.37
C ILE A 158 4.82 -0.13 12.03
N PRO A 159 6.01 0.51 12.11
CA PRO A 159 7.17 -0.11 12.72
C PRO A 159 6.95 -0.38 14.21
N ALA A 160 7.64 -1.37 14.75
CA ALA A 160 7.72 -1.57 16.19
C ALA A 160 8.21 -0.29 16.89
N GLY A 161 7.54 0.11 17.97
CA GLY A 161 7.81 1.36 18.67
C GLY A 161 7.12 2.60 18.07
N ALA A 162 6.39 2.48 16.96
CA ALA A 162 5.53 3.55 16.47
C ALA A 162 4.33 3.77 17.41
N MET A 163 3.82 5.01 17.41
CA MET A 163 2.64 5.35 18.19
C MET A 163 1.41 4.62 17.63
N PRO A 164 0.67 3.85 18.46
CA PRO A 164 -0.51 3.07 18.08
C PRO A 164 -1.76 3.92 17.82
N GLN A 165 -1.58 5.17 17.39
CA GLN A 165 -2.64 6.07 16.94
C GLN A 165 -2.18 6.66 15.60
N THR A 166 -1.97 5.75 14.66
CA THR A 166 -1.64 6.08 13.28
C THR A 166 -2.89 5.78 12.45
N ALA A 167 -3.23 6.67 11.55
CA ALA A 167 -4.32 6.44 10.61
C ALA A 167 -3.94 6.96 9.23
N VAL A 168 -4.31 6.19 8.20
CA VAL A 168 -4.02 6.49 6.80
C VAL A 168 -5.28 6.27 5.98
N HIS A 169 -5.55 7.20 5.07
CA HIS A 169 -6.45 6.98 3.96
C HIS A 169 -5.65 6.48 2.76
N TRP A 170 -5.83 5.21 2.42
CA TRP A 170 -5.34 4.62 1.19
C TRP A 170 -6.24 5.03 0.03
N ILE A 171 -5.62 5.63 -0.99
CA ILE A 171 -6.33 6.08 -2.20
C ILE A 171 -6.01 5.14 -3.35
N ARG A 172 -4.73 4.78 -3.54
CA ARG A 172 -4.33 3.85 -4.60
C ARG A 172 -2.95 3.25 -4.36
N TRP A 173 -2.78 1.97 -4.66
CA TRP A 173 -1.53 1.26 -4.82
C TRP A 173 -1.39 0.82 -6.28
N THR A 174 -0.31 1.22 -6.92
CA THR A 174 -0.03 0.88 -8.32
C THR A 174 1.31 0.19 -8.42
N LEU A 175 1.33 -1.00 -9.00
CA LEU A 175 2.56 -1.68 -9.41
C LEU A 175 2.58 -1.81 -10.92
N LYS A 176 3.67 -1.43 -11.56
CA LYS A 176 3.81 -1.51 -13.02
C LYS A 176 5.26 -1.76 -13.44
N PRO A 177 5.52 -2.31 -14.63
CA PRO A 177 6.86 -2.30 -15.21
C PRO A 177 7.40 -0.87 -15.30
N ALA A 178 8.68 -0.67 -15.01
CA ALA A 178 9.28 0.66 -14.99
C ALA A 178 9.60 1.24 -16.38
N GLY A 179 9.53 0.40 -17.44
CA GLY A 179 10.04 0.72 -18.77
C GLY A 179 11.39 0.09 -19.01
#